data_AF-A0A7Y2XB03-F1
#
_entry.id   AF-A0A7Y2XB03-F1
#
_cell.length_a   1.000
_cell.length_b   1.000
_cell.length_c   1.000
_cell.angle_alpha   90.00
_cell.angle_beta   90.00
_cell.angle_gamma   90.00
#
_symmetry.space_group_name_H-M   'P 1'
#
loop_
_entity.id
_entity.type
_entity.pdbx_description
1 polymer ?
#
loop_
_entity_poly.entity_id
_entity_poly.type
_entity_poly.pdbx_seq_one_letter_code
_entity_poly.pdbx_strand_id
1 'polypeptide(L)'
;MKKIFLLGILSLVLFACSNKLANREIKVKLNYTSEYCEGAAPSEEIINSLQKPKPYTGNVFLHKEADRGDDGVELAFLNGTSKIAGLSSGTYYIFKSKKITNIDSFYKHTPIETPMIDPNCLIEWGDIVLTSFTIEKNTKAITRTIHVACNPCEPPRP
;
A
#
# COMPACT_ATOMS: atom_id res chain seq x y z
N MET A 1 47.91 -56.88 -15.52
CA MET A 1 46.50 -57.24 -15.24
C MET A 1 45.82 -56.05 -14.54
N LYS A 2 44.64 -55.67 -15.04
CA LYS A 2 43.52 -54.95 -14.36
C LYS A 2 43.80 -53.53 -13.78
N LYS A 3 43.32 -52.44 -14.42
CA LYS A 3 41.97 -51.79 -14.43
C LYS A 3 42.03 -50.48 -13.60
N ILE A 4 42.19 -49.30 -14.22
CA ILE A 4 41.17 -48.26 -14.55
C ILE A 4 40.23 -47.90 -13.38
N PHE A 5 40.22 -46.63 -12.95
CA PHE A 5 39.08 -45.66 -12.90
C PHE A 5 39.38 -44.53 -11.89
N LEU A 6 39.64 -43.28 -12.33
CA LEU A 6 38.68 -42.19 -12.56
C LEU A 6 38.02 -41.66 -11.27
N LEU A 7 38.44 -40.47 -10.83
CA LEU A 7 37.55 -39.53 -10.13
C LEU A 7 37.95 -38.10 -10.53
N GLY A 8 37.31 -37.66 -11.61
CA GLY A 8 37.33 -36.27 -12.04
C GLY A 8 36.62 -35.42 -11.00
N ILE A 9 37.30 -34.39 -10.52
CA ILE A 9 36.72 -33.35 -9.68
C ILE A 9 35.78 -32.56 -10.58
N LEU A 10 34.49 -32.86 -10.43
CA LEU A 10 33.38 -32.17 -11.07
C LEU A 10 33.34 -30.74 -10.51
N SER A 11 33.98 -29.81 -11.22
CA SER A 11 33.80 -28.37 -11.00
C SER A 11 32.34 -28.03 -11.29
N LEU A 12 31.48 -28.10 -10.28
CA LEU A 12 30.21 -27.39 -10.26
C LEU A 12 30.55 -25.90 -10.27
N VAL A 13 30.71 -25.35 -11.47
CA VAL A 13 30.61 -23.91 -11.69
C VAL A 13 29.17 -23.57 -11.32
N LEU A 14 29.02 -23.06 -10.10
CA LEU A 14 27.81 -22.40 -9.63
C LEU A 14 27.41 -21.38 -10.69
N PHE A 15 26.37 -21.70 -11.46
CA PHE A 15 25.58 -20.69 -12.16
C PHE A 15 24.97 -19.81 -11.08
N ALA A 16 25.75 -18.82 -10.63
CA ALA A 16 25.23 -17.65 -9.98
C ALA A 16 24.38 -16.95 -11.03
N CYS A 17 23.11 -17.34 -11.11
CA CYS A 17 22.08 -16.54 -11.74
C CYS A 17 22.10 -15.21 -11.00
N SER A 18 22.81 -14.24 -11.56
CA SER A 18 22.68 -12.85 -11.17
C SER A 18 21.28 -12.43 -11.58
N ASN A 19 20.31 -12.69 -10.71
CA ASN A 19 19.04 -11.98 -10.70
C ASN A 19 19.39 -10.53 -10.34
N LYS A 20 19.97 -9.79 -11.29
CA LYS A 20 20.00 -8.34 -11.21
C LYS A 20 18.53 -7.96 -11.04
N LEU A 21 18.17 -7.50 -9.85
CA LEU A 21 16.92 -6.79 -9.65
C LEU A 21 16.93 -5.71 -10.73
N ALA A 22 16.18 -5.94 -11.80
CA ALA A 22 16.03 -4.94 -12.83
C ALA A 22 15.48 -3.73 -12.09
N ASN A 23 16.24 -2.63 -12.08
CA ASN A 23 15.83 -1.37 -11.49
C ASN A 23 14.72 -0.80 -12.38
N ARG A 24 13.56 -1.46 -12.32
CA ARG A 24 12.40 -1.26 -13.16
C ARG A 24 11.54 -0.24 -12.45
N GLU A 25 11.37 0.90 -13.09
CA GLU A 25 10.38 1.89 -12.69
C GLU A 25 8.99 1.46 -13.18
N ILE A 26 8.01 1.49 -12.28
CA ILE A 26 6.60 1.23 -12.54
C ILE A 26 5.86 2.56 -12.35
N LYS A 27 5.06 2.95 -13.35
CA LYS A 27 4.17 4.11 -13.24
C LYS A 27 2.87 3.69 -12.56
N VAL A 28 2.54 4.33 -11.45
CA VAL A 28 1.29 4.05 -10.73
C VAL A 28 0.34 5.21 -10.92
N LYS A 29 -0.87 4.92 -11.38
CA LYS A 29 -1.98 5.84 -11.46
C LYS A 29 -3.02 5.48 -10.41
N LEU A 30 -3.37 6.44 -9.57
CA LEU A 30 -4.34 6.26 -8.49
C LEU A 30 -5.41 7.33 -8.60
N ASN A 31 -6.64 6.88 -8.76
CA ASN A 31 -7.82 7.71 -8.62
C ASN A 31 -8.51 7.38 -7.31
N TYR A 32 -9.40 8.26 -6.85
CA TYR A 32 -10.25 8.00 -5.71
C TYR A 32 -11.69 8.45 -5.93
N THR A 33 -12.61 7.76 -5.26
CA THR A 33 -13.95 8.24 -4.92
C THR A 33 -14.02 8.41 -3.40
N SER A 34 -15.04 9.10 -2.89
CA SER A 34 -15.18 9.29 -1.45
C SER A 34 -16.63 9.20 -0.98
N GLU A 35 -16.82 9.07 0.33
CA GLU A 35 -18.12 9.19 0.99
C GLU A 35 -18.38 10.64 1.45
N TYR A 36 -19.64 10.93 1.78
CA TYR A 36 -20.03 12.20 2.40
C TYR A 36 -20.01 12.07 3.92
N CYS A 37 -19.28 12.94 4.62
CA CYS A 37 -19.01 12.79 6.05
C CYS A 37 -19.46 13.98 6.91
N GLU A 38 -20.30 14.89 6.42
CA GLU A 38 -20.66 16.12 7.16
C GLU A 38 -21.99 16.01 7.94
N GLY A 39 -22.53 14.80 8.11
CA GLY A 39 -23.66 14.48 9.01
C GLY A 39 -25.06 14.88 8.52
N ALA A 40 -25.19 15.92 7.70
CA ALA A 40 -26.46 16.24 7.03
C ALA A 40 -26.74 15.27 5.88
N ALA A 41 -28.00 15.11 5.47
CA ALA A 41 -28.30 14.33 4.26
C ALA A 41 -27.73 15.06 3.03
N PRO A 42 -26.84 14.43 2.23
CA PRO A 42 -26.29 15.07 1.04
C PRO A 42 -27.33 15.15 -0.09
N SER A 43 -27.19 16.13 -0.97
CA SER A 43 -27.95 16.16 -2.22
C SER A 43 -27.46 15.10 -3.21
N GLU A 44 -28.30 14.73 -4.17
CA GLU A 44 -27.90 13.82 -5.25
C GLU A 44 -26.70 14.34 -6.05
N GLU A 45 -26.59 15.66 -6.22
CA GLU A 45 -25.44 16.29 -6.89
C GLU A 45 -24.13 16.02 -6.12
N ILE A 46 -24.16 16.14 -4.80
CA ILE A 46 -23.01 15.84 -3.93
C ILE A 46 -22.64 14.37 -4.05
N ILE A 47 -23.61 13.46 -3.92
CA ILE A 47 -23.38 12.01 -4.06
C ILE A 47 -22.74 11.69 -5.42
N ASN A 48 -23.31 12.22 -6.51
CA ASN A 48 -22.80 12.02 -7.86
C ASN A 48 -21.39 12.60 -8.06
N SER A 49 -21.07 13.72 -7.40
CA SER A 49 -19.72 14.32 -7.45
C SER A 49 -18.68 13.49 -6.70
N LEU A 50 -19.06 12.87 -5.59
CA LEU A 50 -18.18 12.04 -4.75
C LEU A 50 -17.92 10.66 -5.35
N GLN A 51 -18.89 10.12 -6.11
CA GLN A 51 -18.77 8.86 -6.83
C GLN A 51 -17.94 8.95 -8.12
N LYS A 52 -17.72 10.16 -8.65
CA LYS A 52 -16.88 10.37 -9.85
C LYS A 52 -15.40 10.21 -9.47
N PRO A 53 -14.66 9.27 -10.09
CA PRO A 53 -13.23 9.11 -9.80
C PRO A 53 -12.43 10.39 -10.11
N LYS A 54 -11.64 10.84 -9.15
CA LYS A 54 -10.74 12.00 -9.26
C LYS A 54 -9.28 11.58 -9.05
N PRO A 55 -8.29 12.27 -9.62
CA PRO A 55 -6.88 11.96 -9.39
C PRO A 55 -6.51 12.11 -7.91
N TYR A 56 -5.88 11.09 -7.32
CA TYR A 56 -5.50 11.10 -5.91
C TYR A 56 -4.26 11.96 -5.64
N THR A 57 -4.26 12.74 -4.56
CA THR A 57 -3.07 13.48 -4.08
C THR A 57 -2.88 13.20 -2.60
N GLY A 58 -1.67 12.79 -2.22
CA GLY A 58 -1.35 12.34 -0.87
C GLY A 58 -0.48 11.09 -0.87
N ASN A 59 -0.24 10.55 0.32
CA ASN A 59 0.60 9.36 0.50
C ASN A 59 -0.28 8.13 0.70
N VAL A 60 0.19 7.01 0.17
CA VAL A 60 -0.33 5.67 0.48
C VAL A 60 0.82 4.76 0.87
N PHE A 61 0.49 3.68 1.58
CA PHE A 61 1.47 2.72 2.08
C PHE A 61 1.21 1.38 1.41
N LEU A 62 2.24 0.83 0.77
CA LEU A 62 2.21 -0.45 0.09
C LEU A 62 2.84 -1.51 0.97
N HIS A 63 2.18 -2.64 1.15
CA HIS A 63 2.72 -3.81 1.85
C HIS A 63 2.51 -5.06 0.99
N LYS A 64 3.42 -6.03 1.05
CA LYS A 64 3.23 -7.35 0.40
C LYS A 64 2.34 -8.25 1.25
N GLU A 65 2.34 -8.03 2.55
CA GLU A 65 1.54 -8.74 3.54
C GLU A 65 0.33 -7.90 3.94
N ALA A 66 -0.87 -8.51 3.98
CA ALA A 66 -2.10 -7.80 4.31
C ALA A 66 -2.18 -7.38 5.79
N ASP A 67 -1.48 -8.09 6.68
CA ASP A 67 -1.32 -7.75 8.09
C ASP A 67 -0.16 -6.77 8.33
N ARG A 68 0.54 -6.37 7.26
CA ARG A 68 1.61 -5.37 7.28
C ARG A 68 2.77 -5.78 8.19
N GLY A 69 3.13 -7.06 8.18
CA GLY A 69 4.31 -7.59 8.88
C GLY A 69 5.64 -7.18 8.23
N ASP A 70 5.61 -6.77 6.96
CA ASP A 70 6.75 -6.27 6.22
C ASP A 70 7.04 -4.77 6.44
N ASP A 71 8.22 -4.31 5.97
CA ASP A 71 8.66 -2.91 6.11
C ASP A 71 7.77 -1.92 5.34
N GLY A 72 7.08 -2.40 4.31
CA GLY A 72 6.27 -1.61 3.39
C GLY A 72 7.06 -0.59 2.57
N VAL A 73 6.33 0.15 1.74
CA VAL A 73 6.85 1.28 0.97
C VAL A 73 5.83 2.41 0.98
N GLU A 74 6.27 3.63 1.30
CA GLU A 74 5.46 4.83 1.17
C GLU A 74 5.53 5.37 -0.26
N LEU A 75 4.37 5.69 -0.84
CA LEU A 75 4.27 6.22 -2.18
C LEU A 75 3.46 7.51 -2.18
N ALA A 76 4.14 8.61 -2.52
CA ALA A 76 3.51 9.92 -2.66
C ALA A 76 2.92 10.09 -4.07
N PHE A 77 1.66 10.51 -4.14
CA PHE A 77 0.95 10.81 -5.38
C PHE A 77 0.73 12.31 -5.51
N LEU A 78 0.97 12.81 -6.72
CA LEU A 78 0.60 14.16 -7.14
C LEU A 78 -0.28 14.05 -8.37
N ASN A 79 -1.51 14.58 -8.30
CA ASN A 79 -2.48 14.54 -9.39
C ASN A 79 -2.65 13.13 -9.98
N GLY A 80 -2.84 12.15 -9.08
CA GLY A 80 -3.11 10.75 -9.38
C GLY A 80 -1.94 9.97 -9.97
N THR A 81 -0.72 10.51 -10.00
CA THR A 81 0.44 9.82 -10.57
C THR A 81 1.57 9.70 -9.57
N SER A 82 2.22 8.54 -9.58
CA SER A 82 3.49 8.31 -8.91
C SER A 82 4.36 7.33 -9.70
N LYS A 83 5.63 7.22 -9.30
CA LYS A 83 6.62 6.31 -9.87
C LYS A 83 7.31 5.58 -8.74
N ILE A 84 7.51 4.28 -8.91
CA ILE A 84 8.18 3.45 -7.93
C ILE A 84 9.14 2.49 -8.61
N ALA A 85 10.32 2.31 -8.02
CA ALA A 85 11.33 1.38 -8.50
C ALA A 85 11.70 0.39 -7.38
N GLY A 86 12.35 -0.71 -7.73
CA GLY A 86 12.85 -1.69 -6.75
C GLY A 86 11.79 -2.66 -6.20
N LEU A 87 10.53 -2.56 -6.63
CA LEU A 87 9.50 -3.53 -6.24
C LEU A 87 9.73 -4.88 -6.95
N SER A 88 9.80 -5.93 -6.14
CA SER A 88 9.80 -7.31 -6.63
C SER A 88 8.39 -7.72 -7.07
N SER A 89 8.29 -8.75 -7.92
CA SER A 89 7.00 -9.31 -8.32
C SER A 89 6.19 -9.79 -7.10
N GLY A 90 4.88 -9.77 -7.22
CA GLY A 90 3.94 -10.18 -6.18
C GLY A 90 2.75 -9.24 -6.06
N THR A 91 1.84 -9.56 -5.15
CA THR A 91 0.69 -8.72 -4.80
C THR A 91 1.10 -7.72 -3.73
N TYR A 92 0.64 -6.48 -3.89
CA TYR A 92 0.79 -5.41 -2.92
C TYR A 92 -0.59 -4.88 -2.54
N TYR A 93 -0.77 -4.62 -1.25
CA TYR A 93 -1.96 -4.05 -0.63
C TYR A 93 -1.72 -2.57 -0.35
N ILE A 94 -2.71 -1.73 -0.63
CA ILE A 94 -2.65 -0.28 -0.44
C ILE A 94 -3.41 0.10 0.83
N PHE A 95 -2.74 0.84 1.71
CA PHE A 95 -3.31 1.40 2.93
C PHE A 95 -3.24 2.93 2.88
N LYS A 96 -4.24 3.60 3.50
CA LYS A 96 -4.29 5.07 3.56
C LYS A 96 -3.28 5.66 4.54
N SER A 97 -3.04 4.99 5.66
CA SER A 97 -2.22 5.47 6.76
C SER A 97 -1.05 4.53 7.04
N LYS A 98 -0.02 5.07 7.68
CA LYS A 98 1.11 4.29 8.16
C LYS A 98 0.65 3.35 9.27
N LYS A 99 1.23 2.15 9.35
CA LYS A 99 0.94 1.19 10.43
C LYS A 99 1.31 1.82 11.77
N ILE A 100 0.37 1.79 12.71
CA ILE A 100 0.63 2.20 14.08
C ILE A 100 1.20 0.97 14.80
N THR A 101 2.49 1.01 15.12
CA THR A 101 3.18 -0.11 15.81
C THR A 101 3.30 0.10 17.31
N ASN A 102 3.10 1.33 17.80
CA ASN A 102 3.20 1.67 19.21
C ASN A 102 2.11 2.69 19.59
N ILE A 103 1.10 2.21 20.31
CA ILE A 103 -0.05 3.03 20.74
C ILE A 103 0.36 4.08 21.78
N ASP A 104 1.34 3.78 22.65
CA ASP A 104 1.82 4.71 23.67
C ASP A 104 2.52 5.93 23.05
N SER A 105 3.22 5.72 21.94
CA SER A 105 3.79 6.82 21.15
C SER A 105 2.72 7.67 20.48
N PHE A 106 1.58 7.08 20.12
CA PHE A 106 0.44 7.81 19.57
C PHE A 106 -0.15 8.74 20.64
N TYR A 107 -0.50 8.21 21.81
CA TYR A 107 -1.06 8.98 22.94
C TYR A 107 -0.19 10.15 23.41
N LYS A 108 1.14 10.01 23.36
CA LYS A 108 2.08 11.07 23.82
C LYS A 108 2.09 12.31 22.94
N HIS A 109 1.65 12.22 21.69
CA HIS A 109 1.70 13.31 20.71
C HIS A 109 0.32 13.83 20.33
N THR A 110 -0.77 13.29 20.90
CA THR A 110 -2.13 13.76 20.66
C THR A 110 -2.53 14.79 21.73
N PRO A 111 -2.91 16.02 21.37
CA PRO A 111 -3.37 17.03 22.32
C PRO A 111 -4.62 16.55 23.10
N ILE A 112 -4.64 16.77 24.41
CA ILE A 112 -5.69 16.31 25.35
C ILE A 112 -7.07 16.90 25.04
N GLU A 113 -7.15 17.97 24.23
CA GLU A 113 -8.40 18.69 23.91
C GLU A 113 -9.21 18.07 22.74
N THR A 114 -8.71 17.04 22.06
CA THR A 114 -9.51 16.35 21.05
C THR A 114 -10.65 15.57 21.73
N PRO A 115 -11.87 15.54 21.15
CA PRO A 115 -12.91 14.60 21.60
C PRO A 115 -12.26 13.20 21.70
N MET A 116 -12.54 12.42 22.75
CA MET A 116 -11.89 11.12 22.98
C MET A 116 -12.01 10.21 21.75
N ILE A 117 -11.02 10.29 20.86
CA ILE A 117 -10.88 9.40 19.71
C ILE A 117 -10.30 8.12 20.29
N ASP A 118 -11.02 7.02 20.14
CA ASP A 118 -10.55 5.70 20.53
C ASP A 118 -9.36 5.29 19.63
N PRO A 119 -8.15 5.13 20.16
CA PRO A 119 -7.00 4.80 19.33
C PRO A 119 -7.03 3.38 18.80
N ASN A 120 -7.79 2.46 19.43
CA ASN A 120 -8.04 1.15 18.84
C ASN A 120 -8.85 1.30 17.55
N CYS A 121 -9.84 2.20 17.52
CA CYS A 121 -10.56 2.52 16.29
C CYS A 121 -9.60 3.04 15.21
N LEU A 122 -8.67 3.94 15.55
CA LEU A 122 -7.71 4.46 14.57
C LEU A 122 -6.75 3.39 14.04
N ILE A 123 -6.35 2.43 14.88
CA ILE A 123 -5.54 1.28 14.48
C ILE A 123 -6.33 0.42 13.49
N GLU A 124 -7.53 0.00 13.87
CA GLU A 124 -8.39 -0.83 13.01
C GLU A 124 -8.71 -0.14 11.68
N TRP A 125 -9.04 1.15 11.74
CA TRP A 125 -9.27 1.98 10.56
C TRP A 125 -8.03 2.09 9.67
N GLY A 126 -6.85 2.22 10.27
CA GLY A 126 -5.58 2.30 9.56
C GLY A 126 -5.13 0.99 8.89
N ASP A 127 -5.68 -0.15 9.35
CA ASP A 127 -5.41 -1.48 8.80
C ASP A 127 -6.43 -1.89 7.72
N ILE A 128 -7.37 -1.02 7.35
CA ILE A 128 -8.24 -1.25 6.20
C ILE A 128 -7.44 -1.19 4.89
N VAL A 129 -7.43 -2.31 4.18
CA VAL A 129 -6.94 -2.41 2.81
C VAL A 129 -7.88 -1.63 1.89
N LEU A 130 -7.37 -0.60 1.23
CA LEU A 130 -8.14 0.16 0.25
C LEU A 130 -8.31 -0.60 -1.08
N THR A 131 -7.25 -1.26 -1.53
CA THR A 131 -7.22 -2.08 -2.75
C THR A 131 -5.92 -2.87 -2.82
N SER A 132 -5.75 -3.70 -3.85
CA SER A 132 -4.50 -4.39 -4.14
C SER A 132 -4.18 -4.39 -5.64
N PHE A 133 -2.92 -4.66 -5.96
CA PHE A 133 -2.47 -4.91 -7.32
C PHE A 133 -1.33 -5.92 -7.36
N THR A 134 -1.18 -6.58 -8.50
CA THR A 134 -0.10 -7.53 -8.73
C THR A 134 0.94 -6.93 -9.67
N ILE A 135 2.20 -7.03 -9.27
CA ILE A 135 3.36 -6.75 -10.11
C ILE A 135 3.86 -8.07 -10.68
N GLU A 136 3.77 -8.21 -12.00
CA GLU A 136 4.40 -9.29 -12.76
C GLU A 136 5.77 -8.82 -13.26
N LYS A 137 6.57 -9.69 -13.91
CA LYS A 137 7.94 -9.37 -14.38
C LYS A 137 7.99 -8.26 -15.44
N ASN A 138 6.92 -8.09 -16.21
CA ASN A 138 6.81 -7.13 -17.32
C ASN A 138 5.88 -5.94 -17.04
N THR A 139 5.23 -5.87 -15.87
CA THR A 139 4.43 -4.71 -15.46
C THR A 139 5.21 -3.40 -15.60
N LYS A 140 4.69 -2.47 -16.40
CA LYS A 140 5.25 -1.12 -16.61
C LYS A 140 4.39 -0.02 -15.98
N ALA A 141 3.09 -0.28 -15.88
CA ALA A 141 2.13 0.67 -15.35
C ALA A 141 0.99 -0.05 -14.64
N ILE A 142 0.44 0.60 -13.62
CA ILE A 142 -0.68 0.12 -12.82
C ILE A 142 -1.66 1.27 -12.70
N THR A 143 -2.96 1.00 -12.88
CA THR A 143 -4.03 1.95 -12.64
C THR A 143 -5.00 1.36 -11.63
N ARG A 144 -5.31 2.11 -10.58
CA ARG A 144 -6.29 1.72 -9.55
C ARG A 144 -7.18 2.89 -9.17
N THR A 145 -8.37 2.56 -8.71
CA THR A 145 -9.28 3.49 -8.04
C THR A 145 -9.48 2.98 -6.63
N ILE A 146 -9.28 3.83 -5.64
CA ILE A 146 -9.58 3.55 -4.23
C ILE A 146 -10.88 4.24 -3.84
N HIS A 147 -11.55 3.69 -2.83
CA HIS A 147 -12.68 4.35 -2.20
C HIS A 147 -12.25 4.89 -0.84
N VAL A 148 -12.48 6.17 -0.59
CA VAL A 148 -12.15 6.83 0.67
C VAL A 148 -13.44 6.98 1.48
N ALA A 149 -13.65 6.03 2.37
CA ALA A 149 -14.77 6.06 3.31
C ALA A 149 -14.54 7.08 4.44
N CYS A 150 -15.64 7.44 5.11
CA CYS A 150 -15.61 8.32 6.27
C CYS A 150 -14.83 7.70 7.42
N ASN A 151 -14.13 8.53 8.19
CA ASN A 151 -13.40 8.07 9.37
C ASN A 151 -14.40 7.75 10.49
N PRO A 152 -14.59 6.47 10.88
CA PRO A 152 -15.57 6.12 11.91
C PRO A 152 -15.14 6.55 13.32
N CYS A 153 -13.88 6.96 13.48
CA CYS A 153 -13.30 7.31 14.78
C CYS A 153 -13.52 8.79 15.14
N GLU A 154 -13.88 9.63 14.18
CA GLU A 154 -14.06 11.08 14.35
C GLU A 154 -15.55 11.47 14.23
N PRO A 155 -16.02 12.46 15.01
CA PRO A 155 -17.37 13.00 14.84
C PRO A 155 -17.47 13.91 13.59
N PRO A 156 -18.61 13.91 12.88
CA PRO A 156 -19.76 13.02 13.06
C PRO A 156 -19.40 11.61 12.57
N ARG A 157 -19.68 10.61 13.40
CA ARG A 157 -19.50 9.22 13.00
C ARG A 157 -20.58 8.88 11.95
N PRO A 158 -20.24 8.09 10.92
CA PRO A 158 -21.21 7.61 9.94
C PRO A 158 -22.30 6.74 10.58
#